data_AF-A0A2E9IHL3-F1
#
_entry.id   AF-A0A2E9IHL3-F1
#
_cell.length_a   1.000
_cell.length_b   1.000
_cell.length_c   1.000
_cell.angle_alpha   90.00
_cell.angle_beta   90.00
_cell.angle_gamma   90.00
#
_symmetry.space_group_name_H-M   'P 1'
#
loop_
_entity.id
_entity.type
_entity.pdbx_description
1 polymer ?
#
loop_
_entity_poly.entity_id
_entity_poly.type
_entity_poly.pdbx_seq_one_letter_code
_entity_poly.pdbx_strand_id
1 'polypeptide(L)'
;GYGDNPNGYLADVFPNEPSQHADTDGDGYGDNPSGFDGDAFPNNPDQWQDSDSDGYGDNRAGIDGDQFKNEPTQWADTDQDGFGDNPNGITPDACPTVNGFSKFDRFGCLDSDLDGYSNPTENWTILQGADSLPNQGTQWFDQDSDGYGDNATGLLADACPWEAGTSTKAWIVNSSASVGFVEVPSYGCKDEDGDGWVDQTESLGMETNPDEHFDADKDGVGSNADYDDSRPLVQTEEDHCMLNFDDETLACQGWRNSEYQSYLDRQKDANETDLSFSGWNASKNAGLLDESSVDPSTVQQVVFVGGGAFLFLTVIILVVGFIAKRRKTNSFVKQYGVPFIPPSENSAENEALEGTAGLSAQGGVVSDSAWDDDIEELNFTVQSDSDEAVSPDSTVADATELYGDEDSLESIAGIDAPPAEPVSLPAAVETEPTPSSPPLPESGLPEGWTMDQWKWYGQEWLDKNS
;
A
#
# COMPACT_ATOMS: atom_id res chain seq x y z
N GLY A 1 -15.00 -27.13 75.25
CA GLY A 1 -15.27 -25.84 74.63
C GLY A 1 -14.13 -24.94 75.01
N TYR A 2 -13.47 -24.37 74.01
CA TYR A 2 -12.62 -23.21 74.21
C TYR A 2 -13.46 -22.11 74.87
N GLY A 3 -12.86 -21.31 75.73
CA GLY A 3 -13.62 -20.51 76.70
C GLY A 3 -14.22 -19.28 76.05
N ASP A 4 -15.55 -19.17 76.11
CA ASP A 4 -16.37 -18.00 75.68
C ASP A 4 -16.05 -16.67 76.42
N ASN A 5 -14.92 -16.60 77.14
CA ASN A 5 -14.50 -15.41 77.88
C ASN A 5 -13.38 -14.68 77.10
N PRO A 6 -13.66 -13.49 76.54
CA PRO A 6 -12.69 -12.67 75.80
C PRO A 6 -11.44 -12.27 76.61
N ASN A 7 -11.47 -12.45 77.94
CA ASN A 7 -10.39 -12.07 78.87
C ASN A 7 -9.75 -13.29 79.56
N GLY A 8 -9.97 -14.51 79.05
CA GLY A 8 -9.37 -15.75 79.55
C GLY A 8 -7.94 -16.00 79.05
N TYR A 9 -7.24 -16.97 79.64
CA TYR A 9 -5.89 -17.40 79.22
C TYR A 9 -5.87 -18.12 77.85
N LEU A 10 -7.05 -18.38 77.27
CA LEU A 10 -7.30 -18.91 75.93
C LEU A 10 -8.59 -18.22 75.42
N ALA A 11 -8.50 -16.91 75.18
CA ALA A 11 -9.64 -16.13 74.71
C ALA A 11 -10.04 -16.64 73.32
N ASP A 12 -11.33 -16.94 73.16
CA ASP A 12 -11.93 -17.30 71.88
C ASP A 12 -11.95 -16.07 70.95
N VAL A 13 -11.23 -16.16 69.83
CA VAL A 13 -11.16 -15.10 68.81
C VAL A 13 -12.47 -15.00 68.01
N PHE A 14 -13.24 -16.09 67.95
CA PHE A 14 -14.52 -16.17 67.23
C PHE A 14 -15.69 -16.57 68.14
N PRO A 15 -16.09 -15.72 69.12
CA PRO A 15 -17.14 -16.06 70.11
C PRO A 15 -18.52 -16.41 69.54
N ASN A 16 -18.77 -16.07 68.27
CA ASN A 16 -20.04 -16.32 67.60
C ASN A 16 -20.00 -17.54 66.66
N GLU A 17 -18.83 -18.12 66.39
CA GLU A 17 -18.65 -19.25 65.48
C GLU A 17 -18.16 -20.48 66.25
N PRO A 18 -19.06 -21.39 66.69
CA PRO A 18 -18.70 -22.47 67.62
C PRO A 18 -17.67 -23.46 67.09
N SER A 19 -17.44 -23.48 65.78
CA SER A 19 -16.44 -24.33 65.15
C SER A 19 -15.04 -23.71 65.11
N GLN A 20 -14.91 -22.40 65.32
CA GLN A 20 -13.65 -21.67 65.32
C GLN A 20 -13.31 -21.18 66.73
N HIS A 21 -12.03 -20.93 67.00
CA HIS A 21 -11.59 -20.48 68.33
C HIS A 21 -10.22 -19.80 68.35
N ALA A 22 -9.41 -19.97 67.31
CA ALA A 22 -8.08 -19.37 67.16
C ALA A 22 -7.93 -18.80 65.74
N ASP A 23 -7.12 -17.76 65.62
CA ASP A 23 -6.74 -17.03 64.41
C ASP A 23 -5.25 -16.70 64.61
N THR A 24 -4.37 -17.49 64.01
CA THR A 24 -2.94 -17.45 64.32
C THR A 24 -2.23 -16.28 63.63
N ASP A 25 -2.66 -15.87 62.44
CA ASP A 25 -2.06 -14.80 61.66
C ASP A 25 -2.87 -13.49 61.63
N GLY A 26 -4.12 -13.52 62.09
CA GLY A 26 -4.96 -12.35 62.32
C GLY A 26 -5.70 -11.87 61.08
N ASP A 27 -5.94 -12.73 60.10
CA ASP A 27 -6.64 -12.42 58.85
C ASP A 27 -8.17 -12.43 58.97
N GLY A 28 -8.69 -12.94 60.10
CA GLY A 28 -10.11 -13.04 60.40
C GLY A 28 -10.76 -14.36 59.95
N TYR A 29 -9.99 -15.33 59.47
CA TYR A 29 -10.41 -16.71 59.25
C TYR A 29 -9.89 -17.60 60.38
N GLY A 30 -10.61 -18.67 60.67
CA GLY A 30 -10.32 -19.47 61.86
C GLY A 30 -9.42 -20.68 61.57
N ASP A 31 -8.41 -20.90 62.41
CA ASP A 31 -7.38 -21.95 62.28
C ASP A 31 -7.92 -23.39 62.20
N ASN A 32 -9.20 -23.63 62.51
CA ASN A 32 -9.78 -24.98 62.45
C ASN A 32 -10.26 -25.31 61.03
N PRO A 33 -9.56 -26.19 60.27
CA PRO A 33 -9.90 -26.50 58.88
C PRO A 33 -11.22 -27.28 58.73
N SER A 34 -11.73 -27.88 59.82
CA SER A 34 -13.04 -28.54 59.82
C SER A 34 -14.18 -27.62 60.27
N GLY A 35 -13.88 -26.36 60.59
CA GLY A 35 -14.88 -25.36 60.95
C GLY A 35 -15.48 -24.67 59.73
N PHE A 36 -16.51 -23.85 59.98
CA PHE A 36 -17.04 -22.94 58.99
C PHE A 36 -15.96 -21.93 58.58
N ASP A 37 -15.79 -21.72 57.26
CA ASP A 37 -14.76 -20.89 56.65
C ASP A 37 -13.39 -21.04 57.32
N GLY A 38 -12.98 -22.30 57.53
CA GLY A 38 -11.69 -22.62 58.13
C GLY A 38 -10.55 -22.21 57.22
N ASP A 39 -9.55 -21.58 57.81
CA ASP A 39 -8.37 -21.07 57.12
C ASP A 39 -7.50 -22.23 56.59
N ALA A 40 -7.27 -22.23 55.27
CA ALA A 40 -6.38 -23.16 54.59
C ALA A 40 -4.89 -22.88 54.88
N PHE A 41 -4.53 -21.64 55.24
CA PHE A 41 -3.17 -21.19 55.52
C PHE A 41 -3.03 -20.47 56.88
N PRO A 42 -3.12 -21.17 58.04
CA PRO A 42 -3.11 -20.59 59.40
C PRO A 42 -1.88 -19.78 59.83
N ASN A 43 -0.92 -19.52 58.95
CA ASN A 43 0.25 -18.69 59.25
C ASN A 43 0.51 -17.63 58.16
N ASN A 44 -0.36 -17.50 57.16
CA ASN A 44 -0.24 -16.55 56.07
C ASN A 44 -1.45 -15.61 56.09
N PRO A 45 -1.32 -14.39 56.64
CA PRO A 45 -2.46 -13.49 56.81
C PRO A 45 -3.03 -12.94 55.49
N ASP A 46 -2.38 -13.23 54.36
CA ASP A 46 -2.86 -12.84 53.05
C ASP A 46 -3.66 -13.95 52.35
N GLN A 47 -3.71 -15.19 52.89
CA GLN A 47 -4.33 -16.35 52.26
C GLN A 47 -5.22 -17.11 53.23
N TRP A 48 -6.44 -17.43 52.82
CA TRP A 48 -7.40 -18.16 53.65
C TRP A 48 -8.09 -19.33 52.95
N GLN A 49 -8.02 -19.38 51.62
CA GLN A 49 -8.73 -20.35 50.78
C GLN A 49 -7.78 -20.93 49.71
N ASP A 50 -7.92 -22.21 49.42
CA ASP A 50 -7.20 -22.97 48.39
C ASP A 50 -8.23 -23.81 47.62
N SER A 51 -8.67 -23.32 46.46
CA SER A 51 -9.81 -23.89 45.73
C SER A 51 -9.48 -25.19 44.99
N ASP A 52 -8.24 -25.36 44.54
CA ASP A 52 -7.81 -26.54 43.77
C ASP A 52 -6.86 -27.47 44.53
N SER A 53 -6.53 -27.10 45.78
CA SER A 53 -5.76 -27.91 46.74
C SER A 53 -4.31 -28.13 46.33
N ASP A 54 -3.69 -27.15 45.67
CA ASP A 54 -2.29 -27.19 45.25
C ASP A 54 -1.31 -26.63 46.29
N GLY A 55 -1.83 -26.00 47.35
CA GLY A 55 -1.06 -25.41 48.43
C GLY A 55 -0.64 -23.95 48.20
N TYR A 56 -1.22 -23.28 47.21
CA TYR A 56 -1.14 -21.84 46.98
C TYR A 56 -2.54 -21.22 47.20
N GLY A 57 -2.58 -20.01 47.75
CA GLY A 57 -3.85 -19.43 48.18
C GLY A 57 -4.54 -18.63 47.08
N ASP A 58 -5.88 -18.69 47.01
CA ASP A 58 -6.69 -18.06 45.97
C ASP A 58 -6.54 -16.53 45.87
N ASN A 59 -6.03 -15.87 46.92
CA ASN A 59 -5.81 -14.42 46.90
C ASN A 59 -4.54 -14.09 46.11
N ARG A 60 -4.70 -13.88 44.80
CA ARG A 60 -3.63 -13.53 43.84
C ARG A 60 -2.70 -12.39 44.29
N ALA A 61 -3.20 -11.43 45.07
CA ALA A 61 -2.43 -10.28 45.54
C ALA A 61 -1.63 -10.54 46.82
N GLY A 62 -1.88 -11.66 47.49
CA GLY A 62 -1.22 -12.07 48.72
C GLY A 62 0.13 -12.74 48.49
N ILE A 63 0.91 -12.89 49.57
CA ILE A 63 2.11 -13.73 49.55
C ILE A 63 1.71 -15.18 49.22
N ASP A 64 2.45 -15.82 48.31
CA ASP A 64 2.15 -17.17 47.81
C ASP A 64 0.74 -17.29 47.20
N GLY A 65 0.25 -16.20 46.60
CA GLY A 65 -1.03 -16.15 45.90
C GLY A 65 -1.01 -16.88 44.56
N ASP A 66 -1.95 -17.79 44.40
CA ASP A 66 -2.18 -18.58 43.21
C ASP A 66 -2.68 -17.71 42.04
N GLN A 67 -1.97 -17.79 40.91
CA GLN A 67 -2.35 -17.10 39.68
C GLN A 67 -3.46 -17.85 38.90
N PHE A 68 -3.65 -19.15 39.16
CA PHE A 68 -4.63 -20.02 38.50
C PHE A 68 -5.43 -20.86 39.52
N LYS A 69 -6.21 -20.19 40.38
CA LYS A 69 -7.13 -20.72 41.42
C LYS A 69 -7.95 -22.01 41.18
N ASN A 70 -8.03 -22.50 39.94
CA ASN A 70 -8.82 -23.66 39.56
C ASN A 70 -7.98 -24.72 38.82
N GLU A 71 -6.67 -24.52 38.64
CA GLU A 71 -5.77 -25.39 37.91
C GLU A 71 -4.60 -25.82 38.81
N PRO A 72 -4.72 -26.96 39.51
CA PRO A 72 -3.82 -27.32 40.60
C PRO A 72 -2.39 -27.68 40.17
N THR A 73 -2.13 -27.63 38.86
CA THR A 73 -0.81 -27.85 38.29
C THR A 73 -0.08 -26.56 37.96
N GLN A 74 -0.75 -25.41 38.04
CA GLN A 74 -0.25 -24.09 37.71
C GLN A 74 -0.57 -23.10 38.83
N TRP A 75 0.44 -22.47 39.44
CA TRP A 75 0.21 -21.47 40.50
C TRP A 75 0.97 -20.16 40.30
N ALA A 76 1.89 -20.12 39.35
CA ALA A 76 2.76 -18.99 39.06
C ALA A 76 2.62 -18.58 37.59
N ASP A 77 2.65 -17.27 37.34
CA ASP A 77 2.54 -16.60 36.04
C ASP A 77 3.39 -15.32 36.17
N THR A 78 4.68 -15.43 35.82
CA THR A 78 5.67 -14.39 36.13
C THR A 78 5.50 -13.15 35.25
N ASP A 79 5.05 -13.30 34.01
CA ASP A 79 4.90 -12.21 33.04
C ASP A 79 3.45 -11.81 32.74
N GLN A 80 2.49 -12.46 33.40
CA GLN A 80 1.07 -12.12 33.44
C GLN A 80 0.38 -12.26 32.09
N ASP A 81 0.80 -13.24 31.29
CA ASP A 81 0.22 -13.52 29.98
C ASP A 81 -0.94 -14.53 30.02
N GLY A 82 -1.14 -15.17 31.17
CA GLY A 82 -2.19 -16.14 31.42
C GLY A 82 -1.82 -17.58 31.06
N PHE A 83 -0.55 -17.87 30.78
CA PHE A 83 0.05 -19.19 30.79
C PHE A 83 0.92 -19.33 32.03
N GLY A 84 0.94 -20.52 32.63
CA GLY A 84 1.60 -20.66 33.93
C GLY A 84 3.02 -21.23 33.82
N ASP A 85 3.91 -20.77 34.69
CA ASP A 85 5.35 -21.05 34.66
C ASP A 85 5.73 -22.52 34.92
N ASN A 86 4.84 -23.29 35.56
CA ASN A 86 5.17 -24.64 36.02
C ASN A 86 5.33 -25.60 34.83
N PRO A 87 6.54 -26.14 34.56
CA PRO A 87 6.81 -26.88 33.32
C PRO A 87 6.09 -28.24 33.22
N ASN A 88 5.52 -28.72 34.32
CA ASN A 88 4.80 -30.00 34.37
C ASN A 88 3.28 -29.82 34.48
N GLY A 89 2.77 -28.59 34.46
CA GLY A 89 1.34 -28.37 34.53
C GLY A 89 0.67 -28.34 33.17
N ILE A 90 -0.60 -27.97 33.16
CA ILE A 90 -1.42 -27.88 31.96
C ILE A 90 -1.11 -26.56 31.25
N THR A 91 -0.86 -26.64 29.93
CA THR A 91 -0.47 -25.49 29.09
C THR A 91 0.66 -24.67 29.71
N PRO A 92 1.80 -25.31 30.02
CA PRO A 92 2.90 -24.63 30.69
C PRO A 92 3.48 -23.57 29.75
N ASP A 93 3.79 -22.41 30.30
CA ASP A 93 4.44 -21.35 29.57
C ASP A 93 5.86 -21.78 29.15
N ALA A 94 6.10 -21.74 27.85
CA ALA A 94 7.40 -22.03 27.26
C ALA A 94 8.35 -20.82 27.31
N CYS A 95 7.83 -19.63 27.58
CA CYS A 95 8.55 -18.37 27.73
C CYS A 95 8.20 -17.61 29.03
N PRO A 96 8.46 -18.15 30.25
CA PRO A 96 7.99 -17.65 31.58
C PRO A 96 8.35 -16.22 32.00
N THR A 97 9.01 -15.43 31.16
CA THR A 97 9.46 -14.07 31.48
C THR A 97 9.17 -13.08 30.35
N VAL A 98 8.52 -13.56 29.29
CA VAL A 98 8.24 -12.81 28.07
C VAL A 98 6.77 -12.99 27.75
N ASN A 99 5.99 -12.01 28.17
CA ASN A 99 4.55 -12.01 27.95
C ASN A 99 4.21 -12.29 26.48
N GLY A 100 3.46 -13.37 26.26
CA GLY A 100 3.14 -13.89 24.94
C GLY A 100 1.75 -14.49 24.85
N PHE A 101 1.27 -14.71 23.62
CA PHE A 101 -0.08 -15.22 23.39
C PHE A 101 -0.13 -16.43 22.44
N SER A 102 1.03 -16.99 22.10
CA SER A 102 1.13 -18.18 21.25
C SER A 102 0.46 -19.39 21.90
N LYS A 103 -0.14 -20.26 21.08
CA LYS A 103 -1.02 -21.38 21.52
C LYS A 103 -0.84 -22.68 20.74
N PHE A 104 -0.13 -22.68 19.61
CA PHE A 104 -0.07 -23.84 18.72
C PHE A 104 1.24 -24.62 18.80
N ASP A 105 2.38 -23.93 18.80
CA ASP A 105 3.70 -24.56 18.86
C ASP A 105 4.28 -24.51 20.28
N ARG A 106 4.27 -23.33 20.89
CA ARG A 106 4.69 -23.04 22.26
C ARG A 106 3.60 -22.21 22.92
N PHE A 107 3.29 -22.46 24.18
CA PHE A 107 2.35 -21.64 24.94
C PHE A 107 3.09 -20.47 25.59
N GLY A 108 2.46 -19.28 25.65
CA GLY A 108 2.97 -18.10 26.36
C GLY A 108 4.22 -17.44 25.76
N CYS A 109 4.59 -17.79 24.52
CA CYS A 109 5.68 -17.11 23.84
C CYS A 109 5.17 -15.94 23.00
N LEU A 110 6.08 -14.98 22.75
CA LEU A 110 5.80 -13.84 21.88
C LEU A 110 5.24 -14.31 20.54
N ASP A 111 4.09 -13.76 20.18
CA ASP A 111 3.36 -13.98 18.95
C ASP A 111 2.95 -12.58 18.46
N SER A 112 3.60 -12.10 17.41
CA SER A 112 3.54 -10.69 17.02
C SER A 112 2.36 -10.35 16.12
N ASP A 113 1.80 -11.32 15.41
CA ASP A 113 0.64 -11.14 14.53
C ASP A 113 -0.63 -11.87 15.01
N LEU A 114 -0.53 -12.59 16.14
CA LEU A 114 -1.62 -13.22 16.88
C LEU A 114 -2.31 -14.35 16.12
N ASP A 115 -1.57 -15.06 15.27
CA ASP A 115 -2.08 -16.25 14.59
C ASP A 115 -2.00 -17.53 15.43
N GLY A 116 -1.35 -17.45 16.58
CA GLY A 116 -1.19 -18.54 17.54
C GLY A 116 0.14 -19.28 17.45
N TYR A 117 0.99 -19.00 16.46
CA TYR A 117 2.36 -19.52 16.39
C TYR A 117 3.35 -18.52 16.98
N SER A 118 4.36 -19.04 17.69
CA SER A 118 5.33 -18.17 18.36
C SER A 118 6.42 -17.67 17.40
N ASN A 119 6.85 -16.43 17.58
CA ASN A 119 8.03 -15.87 16.92
C ASN A 119 9.27 -16.76 17.13
N PRO A 120 10.16 -16.85 16.13
CA PRO A 120 11.39 -17.60 16.26
C PRO A 120 12.32 -16.96 17.30
N THR A 121 12.99 -17.81 18.07
CA THR A 121 13.98 -17.43 19.09
C THR A 121 15.27 -18.21 18.87
N GLU A 122 16.35 -17.86 19.58
CA GLU A 122 17.64 -18.58 19.47
C GLU A 122 17.51 -20.09 19.72
N ASN A 123 16.58 -20.49 20.59
CA ASN A 123 16.39 -21.89 21.02
C ASN A 123 15.17 -22.58 20.35
N TRP A 124 14.36 -21.83 19.61
CA TRP A 124 13.18 -22.32 18.90
C TRP A 124 13.11 -21.63 17.54
N THR A 125 13.71 -22.29 16.55
CA THR A 125 13.86 -21.77 15.19
C THR A 125 12.66 -22.17 14.32
N ILE A 126 12.57 -21.57 13.13
CA ILE A 126 11.57 -21.92 12.11
C ILE A 126 11.57 -23.43 11.81
N LEU A 127 12.75 -24.05 11.70
CA LEU A 127 12.90 -25.49 11.49
C LEU A 127 12.33 -26.36 12.63
N GLN A 128 12.13 -25.78 13.82
CA GLN A 128 11.54 -26.46 14.98
C GLN A 128 10.03 -26.22 15.09
N GLY A 129 9.44 -25.44 14.17
CA GLY A 129 8.01 -25.13 14.14
C GLY A 129 7.64 -23.75 14.68
N ALA A 130 8.62 -22.85 14.86
CA ALA A 130 8.32 -21.44 15.08
C ALA A 130 7.67 -20.82 13.84
N ASP A 131 6.97 -19.72 14.04
CA ASP A 131 6.39 -18.93 12.96
C ASP A 131 7.48 -18.46 11.97
N SER A 132 7.27 -18.80 10.69
CA SER A 132 8.18 -18.45 9.61
C SER A 132 8.00 -17.01 9.14
N LEU A 133 6.79 -16.45 9.27
CA LEU A 133 6.48 -15.06 8.91
C LEU A 133 5.79 -14.33 10.08
N PRO A 134 6.53 -13.92 11.13
CA PRO A 134 5.98 -13.40 12.40
C PRO A 134 5.22 -12.07 12.34
N ASN A 135 4.94 -11.55 11.15
CA ASN A 135 4.17 -10.31 10.97
C ASN A 135 3.01 -10.52 9.99
N GLN A 136 2.71 -11.75 9.60
CA GLN A 136 1.67 -12.12 8.65
C GLN A 136 0.79 -13.22 9.23
N GLY A 137 -0.18 -12.86 10.07
CA GLY A 137 -0.97 -13.86 10.80
C GLY A 137 -1.91 -14.76 9.98
N THR A 138 -1.83 -14.70 8.65
CA THR A 138 -2.43 -15.70 7.76
C THR A 138 -1.43 -16.73 7.24
N GLN A 139 -0.15 -16.57 7.58
CA GLN A 139 1.00 -17.28 7.03
C GLN A 139 2.01 -17.55 8.16
N TRP A 140 2.03 -18.77 8.69
CA TRP A 140 2.95 -19.17 9.78
C TRP A 140 4.04 -20.15 9.31
N PHE A 141 3.92 -20.67 8.08
CA PHE A 141 4.76 -21.74 7.55
C PHE A 141 5.26 -21.35 6.16
N ASP A 142 6.58 -21.46 5.97
CA ASP A 142 7.31 -21.20 4.73
C ASP A 142 8.37 -22.30 4.59
N GLN A 143 8.16 -23.22 3.65
CA GLN A 143 8.96 -24.42 3.53
C GLN A 143 10.31 -24.20 2.83
N ASP A 144 10.34 -23.34 1.82
CA ASP A 144 11.52 -23.09 1.00
C ASP A 144 12.25 -21.79 1.34
N SER A 145 11.71 -21.04 2.30
CA SER A 145 12.30 -19.85 2.92
C SER A 145 12.46 -18.68 1.97
N ASP A 146 11.50 -18.50 1.06
CA ASP A 146 11.49 -17.41 0.09
C ASP A 146 10.75 -16.14 0.58
N GLY A 147 10.05 -16.24 1.70
CA GLY A 147 9.30 -15.15 2.33
C GLY A 147 7.81 -15.09 1.95
N TYR A 148 7.32 -16.05 1.18
CA TYR A 148 5.89 -16.30 0.95
C TYR A 148 5.45 -17.52 1.76
N GLY A 149 4.24 -17.47 2.32
CA GLY A 149 3.77 -18.55 3.18
C GLY A 149 2.93 -19.58 2.43
N ASP A 150 3.06 -20.85 2.80
CA ASP A 150 2.42 -21.99 2.14
C ASP A 150 0.89 -22.08 2.37
N ASN A 151 0.33 -21.28 3.28
CA ASN A 151 -1.12 -21.33 3.53
C ASN A 151 -1.87 -20.75 2.33
N ALA A 152 -2.39 -21.65 1.48
CA ALA A 152 -3.11 -21.31 0.25
C ALA A 152 -4.33 -20.37 0.43
N THR A 153 -4.86 -20.26 1.65
CA THR A 153 -5.98 -19.35 1.96
C THR A 153 -5.54 -18.02 2.56
N GLY A 154 -4.24 -17.88 2.86
CA GLY A 154 -3.65 -16.68 3.43
C GLY A 154 -3.34 -15.61 2.39
N LEU A 155 -2.91 -14.46 2.89
CA LEU A 155 -2.43 -13.37 2.05
C LEU A 155 -1.09 -13.77 1.41
N LEU A 156 -0.90 -13.36 0.15
CA LEU A 156 0.34 -13.60 -0.59
C LEU A 156 0.83 -15.05 -0.49
N ALA A 157 -0.11 -15.99 -0.61
CA ALA A 157 0.19 -17.41 -0.48
C ALA A 157 1.16 -17.84 -1.58
N ASP A 158 2.16 -18.61 -1.19
CA ASP A 158 3.12 -19.18 -2.10
C ASP A 158 2.44 -20.17 -3.05
N ALA A 159 2.62 -19.91 -4.34
CA ALA A 159 2.13 -20.75 -5.43
C ALA A 159 3.06 -21.94 -5.70
N CYS A 160 4.32 -21.86 -5.28
CA CYS A 160 5.33 -22.90 -5.40
C CYS A 160 6.02 -23.27 -4.06
N PRO A 161 5.31 -23.87 -3.07
CA PRO A 161 5.82 -24.22 -1.72
C PRO A 161 7.06 -25.12 -1.59
N TRP A 162 7.69 -25.49 -2.70
CA TRP A 162 8.82 -26.42 -2.77
C TRP A 162 10.01 -25.83 -3.53
N GLU A 163 9.88 -24.63 -4.07
CA GLU A 163 10.89 -23.98 -4.91
C GLU A 163 10.88 -22.47 -4.66
N ALA A 164 11.85 -22.03 -3.86
CA ALA A 164 11.99 -20.63 -3.50
C ALA A 164 12.08 -19.71 -4.72
N GLY A 165 11.34 -18.62 -4.68
CA GLY A 165 11.37 -17.63 -5.75
C GLY A 165 10.86 -16.25 -5.34
N THR A 166 10.83 -15.34 -6.31
CA THR A 166 10.46 -13.93 -6.10
C THR A 166 9.30 -13.47 -6.94
N SER A 167 8.75 -14.37 -7.76
CA SER A 167 7.62 -14.05 -8.64
C SER A 167 6.43 -13.49 -7.87
N THR A 168 5.61 -12.74 -8.59
CA THR A 168 4.35 -12.16 -8.09
C THR A 168 3.17 -12.44 -9.02
N LYS A 169 3.44 -12.85 -10.26
CA LYS A 169 2.46 -13.01 -11.34
C LYS A 169 2.81 -14.21 -12.21
N ALA A 170 1.78 -14.81 -12.79
CA ALA A 170 1.92 -15.88 -13.76
C ALA A 170 0.92 -15.75 -14.91
N TRP A 171 1.30 -16.28 -16.06
CA TRP A 171 0.36 -16.48 -17.16
C TRP A 171 -0.35 -17.83 -17.03
N ILE A 172 -1.68 -17.82 -17.12
CA ILE A 172 -2.47 -19.05 -17.26
C ILE A 172 -3.26 -19.04 -18.57
N VAL A 173 -3.37 -20.22 -19.18
CA VAL A 173 -4.13 -20.40 -20.42
C VAL A 173 -5.61 -20.22 -20.13
N ASN A 174 -6.24 -19.27 -20.83
CA ASN A 174 -7.69 -19.04 -20.79
C ASN A 174 -8.23 -18.91 -22.21
N SER A 175 -8.93 -19.94 -22.66
CA SER A 175 -9.52 -20.01 -24.00
C SER A 175 -10.63 -18.99 -24.27
N SER A 176 -11.10 -18.30 -23.22
CA SER A 176 -12.10 -17.22 -23.34
C SER A 176 -11.47 -15.83 -23.44
N ALA A 177 -10.17 -15.71 -23.16
CA ALA A 177 -9.46 -14.45 -23.29
C ALA A 177 -9.12 -14.15 -24.76
N SER A 178 -9.09 -12.87 -25.14
CA SER A 178 -8.76 -12.42 -26.50
C SER A 178 -7.37 -12.85 -26.96
N VAL A 179 -6.42 -12.93 -26.03
CA VAL A 179 -5.02 -13.31 -26.26
C VAL A 179 -4.76 -14.79 -25.93
N GLY A 180 -5.77 -15.52 -25.43
CA GLY A 180 -5.64 -16.91 -25.00
C GLY A 180 -4.98 -17.12 -23.63
N PHE A 181 -4.50 -16.06 -22.98
CA PHE A 181 -3.88 -16.06 -21.66
C PHE A 181 -4.52 -15.00 -20.75
N VAL A 182 -4.42 -15.21 -19.44
CA VAL A 182 -4.81 -14.21 -18.43
C VAL A 182 -3.76 -14.17 -17.34
N GLU A 183 -3.46 -12.97 -16.86
CA GLU A 183 -2.58 -12.71 -15.73
C GLU A 183 -3.28 -13.13 -14.44
N VAL A 184 -2.59 -13.89 -13.60
CA VAL A 184 -3.03 -14.24 -12.25
C VAL A 184 -1.92 -13.99 -11.24
N PRO A 185 -2.28 -13.64 -9.98
CA PRO A 185 -1.29 -13.58 -8.91
C PRO A 185 -0.68 -14.96 -8.69
N SER A 186 0.64 -15.01 -8.62
CA SER A 186 1.43 -16.22 -8.35
C SER A 186 2.69 -15.80 -7.62
N TYR A 187 2.71 -16.01 -6.31
CA TYR A 187 3.83 -15.60 -5.46
C TYR A 187 4.78 -16.77 -5.23
N GLY A 188 6.07 -16.50 -5.00
CA GLY A 188 7.05 -17.49 -4.51
C GLY A 188 7.57 -18.52 -5.51
N CYS A 189 7.13 -18.50 -6.75
CA CYS A 189 7.76 -19.32 -7.80
C CYS A 189 9.05 -18.69 -8.35
N LYS A 190 9.91 -19.53 -8.94
CA LYS A 190 11.16 -19.13 -9.60
C LYS A 190 10.95 -18.02 -10.64
N ASP A 191 11.81 -17.01 -10.54
CA ASP A 191 11.86 -15.77 -11.32
C ASP A 191 13.36 -15.42 -11.47
N GLU A 192 13.96 -15.78 -12.60
CA GLU A 192 15.41 -15.74 -12.81
C GLU A 192 15.95 -14.34 -13.15
N ASP A 193 15.11 -13.50 -13.77
CA ASP A 193 15.48 -12.15 -14.18
C ASP A 193 14.92 -11.04 -13.28
N GLY A 194 13.99 -11.38 -12.39
CA GLY A 194 13.46 -10.50 -11.35
C GLY A 194 12.41 -9.52 -11.85
N ASP A 195 11.75 -9.80 -12.97
CA ASP A 195 10.66 -8.97 -13.51
C ASP A 195 9.31 -9.21 -12.81
N GLY A 196 9.25 -10.26 -11.98
CA GLY A 196 8.10 -10.64 -11.18
C GLY A 196 7.18 -11.66 -11.84
N TRP A 197 7.50 -12.17 -13.02
CA TRP A 197 6.81 -13.28 -13.67
C TRP A 197 7.43 -14.63 -13.30
N VAL A 198 6.63 -15.69 -13.39
CA VAL A 198 7.13 -17.05 -13.20
C VAL A 198 7.79 -17.53 -14.49
N ASP A 199 9.08 -17.88 -14.44
CA ASP A 199 9.88 -18.41 -15.56
C ASP A 199 9.13 -19.48 -16.37
N GLN A 200 8.46 -20.40 -15.66
CA GLN A 200 7.77 -21.53 -16.29
C GLN A 200 6.56 -21.11 -17.13
N THR A 201 6.00 -19.94 -16.85
CA THR A 201 4.81 -19.41 -17.52
C THR A 201 5.13 -18.37 -18.58
N GLU A 202 6.38 -17.92 -18.62
CA GLU A 202 6.87 -17.01 -19.64
C GLU A 202 7.05 -17.70 -21.01
N SER A 203 7.20 -16.86 -22.02
CA SER A 203 7.52 -17.32 -23.36
C SER A 203 8.99 -17.72 -23.47
N LEU A 204 9.29 -18.66 -24.37
CA LEU A 204 10.63 -19.23 -24.48
C LEU A 204 11.68 -18.16 -24.81
N GLY A 205 12.69 -18.02 -23.96
CA GLY A 205 13.78 -17.05 -24.11
C GLY A 205 13.52 -15.71 -23.42
N MET A 206 12.37 -15.56 -22.74
CA MET A 206 12.03 -14.36 -21.98
C MET A 206 12.47 -14.46 -20.52
N GLU A 207 12.63 -15.68 -19.98
CA GLU A 207 12.98 -15.96 -18.57
C GLU A 207 14.35 -15.43 -18.09
N THR A 208 15.09 -14.73 -18.95
CA THR A 208 16.39 -14.12 -18.64
C THR A 208 16.44 -12.64 -18.97
N ASN A 209 15.33 -12.08 -19.46
CA ASN A 209 15.23 -10.72 -19.96
C ASN A 209 14.16 -9.95 -19.17
N PRO A 210 14.56 -9.12 -18.20
CA PRO A 210 13.61 -8.47 -17.30
C PRO A 210 12.60 -7.51 -17.95
N ASP A 211 12.82 -7.17 -19.22
CA ASP A 211 11.96 -6.30 -20.00
C ASP A 211 10.92 -7.08 -20.82
N GLU A 212 10.93 -8.41 -20.81
CA GLU A 212 10.06 -9.27 -21.62
C GLU A 212 9.59 -10.50 -20.85
N HIS A 213 8.32 -10.88 -21.01
CA HIS A 213 7.74 -12.07 -20.36
C HIS A 213 6.78 -12.84 -21.27
N PHE A 214 6.40 -12.25 -22.39
CA PHE A 214 5.35 -12.76 -23.26
C PHE A 214 5.69 -12.53 -24.74
N ASP A 215 5.47 -13.56 -25.56
CA ASP A 215 5.62 -13.52 -27.02
C ASP A 215 4.29 -14.00 -27.62
N ALA A 216 3.50 -13.04 -28.09
CA ALA A 216 2.12 -13.24 -28.53
C ALA A 216 2.02 -14.07 -29.82
N ASP A 217 2.94 -13.87 -30.75
CA ASP A 217 2.90 -14.47 -32.09
C ASP A 217 3.93 -15.60 -32.31
N LYS A 218 4.80 -15.79 -31.34
CA LYS A 218 5.76 -16.90 -31.19
C LYS A 218 6.90 -16.85 -32.18
N ASP A 219 7.36 -15.64 -32.49
CA ASP A 219 8.48 -15.43 -33.39
C ASP A 219 9.85 -15.34 -32.69
N GLY A 220 9.83 -15.35 -31.35
CA GLY A 220 10.99 -15.32 -30.47
C GLY A 220 11.41 -13.92 -30.04
N VAL A 221 10.68 -12.89 -30.45
CA VAL A 221 10.80 -11.52 -29.93
C VAL A 221 9.68 -11.31 -28.92
N GLY A 222 10.02 -10.79 -27.75
CA GLY A 222 9.01 -10.49 -26.74
C GLY A 222 8.15 -9.29 -27.15
N SER A 223 6.93 -9.25 -26.62
CA SER A 223 5.90 -8.27 -26.97
C SER A 223 6.26 -6.81 -26.67
N ASN A 224 7.21 -6.54 -25.77
CA ASN A 224 7.62 -5.15 -25.52
C ASN A 224 8.61 -4.63 -26.58
N ALA A 225 9.40 -5.52 -27.19
CA ALA A 225 10.36 -5.21 -28.24
C ALA A 225 9.81 -5.42 -29.66
N ASP A 226 8.80 -6.28 -29.81
CA ASP A 226 8.17 -6.56 -31.09
C ASP A 226 7.36 -5.33 -31.59
N TYR A 227 7.45 -5.08 -32.89
CA TYR A 227 6.69 -4.00 -33.53
C TYR A 227 5.22 -4.38 -33.73
N ASP A 228 4.91 -5.66 -34.02
CA ASP A 228 3.55 -6.15 -34.25
C ASP A 228 3.34 -7.55 -33.67
N ASP A 229 2.85 -7.58 -32.42
CA ASP A 229 2.48 -8.76 -31.62
C ASP A 229 1.51 -9.77 -32.26
N SER A 230 1.05 -9.51 -33.48
CA SER A 230 0.11 -10.38 -34.20
C SER A 230 0.72 -11.05 -35.43
N ARG A 231 1.91 -10.62 -35.85
CA ARG A 231 2.50 -10.99 -37.14
C ARG A 231 3.96 -11.42 -36.99
N PRO A 232 4.24 -12.74 -37.05
CA PRO A 232 5.57 -13.32 -36.79
C PRO A 232 6.71 -12.95 -37.76
N LEU A 233 6.43 -12.06 -38.71
CA LEU A 233 7.39 -11.60 -39.71
C LEU A 233 7.72 -10.12 -39.51
N VAL A 234 7.09 -9.44 -38.55
CA VAL A 234 7.11 -7.98 -38.40
C VAL A 234 7.74 -7.63 -37.05
N GLN A 235 9.00 -8.03 -36.85
CA GLN A 235 9.72 -7.82 -35.59
C GLN A 235 10.14 -6.37 -35.37
N THR A 236 10.47 -5.69 -36.46
CA THR A 236 11.02 -4.34 -36.43
C THR A 236 10.20 -3.38 -37.26
N GLU A 237 10.40 -2.07 -37.03
CA GLU A 237 9.82 -1.05 -37.90
C GLU A 237 10.26 -1.22 -39.37
N GLU A 238 11.50 -1.68 -39.60
CA GLU A 238 11.97 -2.02 -40.94
C GLU A 238 11.10 -3.12 -41.57
N ASP A 239 10.86 -4.22 -40.84
CA ASP A 239 10.04 -5.34 -41.33
C ASP A 239 8.60 -4.90 -41.63
N HIS A 240 8.00 -4.09 -40.75
CA HIS A 240 6.67 -3.51 -40.98
C HIS A 240 6.63 -2.72 -42.29
N CYS A 241 7.56 -1.79 -42.45
CA CYS A 241 7.61 -0.92 -43.61
C CYS A 241 7.96 -1.66 -44.92
N MET A 242 8.71 -2.76 -44.83
CA MET A 242 9.10 -3.59 -45.96
C MET A 242 8.04 -4.62 -46.35
N LEU A 243 7.20 -5.07 -45.40
CA LEU A 243 6.14 -6.05 -45.64
C LEU A 243 4.77 -5.38 -45.90
N ASN A 244 4.53 -4.19 -45.37
CA ASN A 244 3.30 -3.42 -45.56
C ASN A 244 3.51 -2.27 -46.55
N PHE A 245 3.34 -2.55 -47.84
CA PHE A 245 3.54 -1.56 -48.90
C PHE A 245 2.50 -0.43 -48.92
N ASP A 246 1.32 -0.68 -48.36
CA ASP A 246 0.22 0.28 -48.35
C ASP A 246 0.42 1.38 -47.29
N ASP A 247 1.37 1.20 -46.37
CA ASP A 247 1.76 2.23 -45.41
C ASP A 247 2.60 3.32 -46.11
N GLU A 248 2.01 4.50 -46.31
CA GLU A 248 2.67 5.67 -46.92
C GLU A 248 3.22 6.67 -45.88
N THR A 249 3.37 6.29 -44.61
CA THR A 249 3.97 7.16 -43.59
C THR A 249 5.40 7.57 -43.96
N LEU A 250 5.82 8.75 -43.47
CA LEU A 250 7.16 9.28 -43.74
C LEU A 250 8.27 8.36 -43.22
N ALA A 251 8.01 7.62 -42.15
CA ALA A 251 8.94 6.61 -41.61
C ALA A 251 9.14 5.47 -42.62
N CYS A 252 8.07 4.84 -43.08
CA CYS A 252 8.16 3.75 -44.07
C CYS A 252 8.64 4.21 -45.45
N GLN A 253 8.36 5.45 -45.85
CA GLN A 253 8.99 6.04 -47.04
C GLN A 253 10.51 6.19 -46.85
N GLY A 254 10.97 6.55 -45.65
CA GLY A 254 12.39 6.63 -45.30
C GLY A 254 13.08 5.27 -45.30
N TRP A 255 12.50 4.26 -44.66
CA TRP A 255 12.99 2.87 -44.66
C TRP A 255 13.14 2.31 -46.08
N ARG A 256 12.13 2.51 -46.93
CA ARG A 256 12.16 2.05 -48.34
C ARG A 256 13.05 2.89 -49.26
N ASN A 257 13.56 4.03 -48.81
CA ASN A 257 14.40 4.91 -49.63
C ASN A 257 15.88 4.57 -49.46
N SER A 258 16.46 3.90 -50.46
CA SER A 258 17.87 3.47 -50.44
C SER A 258 18.88 4.62 -50.25
N GLU A 259 18.56 5.83 -50.74
CA GLU A 259 19.45 6.98 -50.60
C GLU A 259 19.40 7.58 -49.19
N TYR A 260 18.25 7.53 -48.52
CA TYR A 260 18.13 7.95 -47.12
C TYR A 260 18.84 6.98 -46.18
N GLN A 261 18.72 5.67 -46.41
CA GLN A 261 19.48 4.67 -45.66
C GLN A 261 20.98 4.86 -45.83
N SER A 262 21.44 5.12 -47.06
CA SER A 262 22.85 5.46 -47.32
C SER A 262 23.30 6.74 -46.61
N TYR A 263 22.40 7.70 -46.41
CA TYR A 263 22.66 8.89 -45.61
C TYR A 263 22.81 8.53 -44.13
N LEU A 264 21.95 7.70 -43.55
CA LEU A 264 22.05 7.27 -42.16
C LEU A 264 23.35 6.48 -41.87
N ASP A 265 23.79 5.66 -42.82
CA ASP A 265 25.02 4.85 -42.72
C ASP A 265 26.32 5.65 -42.94
N ARG A 266 26.23 6.96 -43.24
CA ARG A 266 27.42 7.78 -43.48
C ARG A 266 28.29 7.90 -42.22
N GLN A 267 29.60 8.06 -42.40
CA GLN A 267 30.47 8.36 -41.27
C GLN A 267 30.13 9.76 -40.73
N LYS A 268 29.66 9.79 -39.49
CA LYS A 268 29.25 11.02 -38.79
C LYS A 268 30.34 11.54 -37.86
N ASP A 269 30.46 12.86 -37.79
CA ASP A 269 31.25 13.52 -36.75
C ASP A 269 30.53 13.41 -35.39
N ALA A 270 31.29 13.43 -34.30
CA ALA A 270 30.79 13.16 -32.94
C ALA A 270 29.68 14.10 -32.43
N ASN A 271 29.36 15.17 -33.15
CA ASN A 271 28.37 16.18 -32.78
C ASN A 271 27.30 16.40 -33.86
N GLU A 272 27.24 15.54 -34.87
CA GLU A 272 26.26 15.60 -35.96
C GLU A 272 25.03 14.76 -35.61
N THR A 273 23.84 15.34 -35.77
CA THR A 273 22.55 14.67 -35.57
C THR A 273 21.90 14.42 -36.93
N ASP A 274 21.26 13.27 -37.08
CA ASP A 274 20.64 12.88 -38.34
C ASP A 274 19.34 13.66 -38.58
N LEU A 275 19.16 14.14 -39.80
CA LEU A 275 17.91 14.76 -40.23
C LEU A 275 16.83 13.68 -40.37
N SER A 276 15.61 13.97 -39.92
CA SER A 276 14.45 13.13 -40.21
C SER A 276 14.24 13.00 -41.72
N PHE A 277 13.58 11.94 -42.18
CA PHE A 277 13.37 11.68 -43.62
C PHE A 277 12.77 12.90 -44.33
N SER A 278 11.80 13.58 -43.72
CA SER A 278 11.20 14.81 -44.27
C SER A 278 12.22 15.95 -44.41
N GLY A 279 13.07 16.17 -43.40
CA GLY A 279 14.10 17.20 -43.40
C GLY A 279 15.23 16.89 -44.39
N TRP A 280 15.64 15.62 -44.47
CA TRP A 280 16.59 15.14 -45.47
C TRP A 280 16.03 15.29 -46.88
N ASN A 281 14.81 14.83 -47.14
CA ASN A 281 14.18 14.91 -48.46
C ASN A 281 14.00 16.38 -48.89
N ALA A 282 13.59 17.26 -47.97
CA ALA A 282 13.54 18.70 -48.23
C ALA A 282 14.91 19.30 -48.53
N SER A 283 15.94 18.94 -47.76
CA SER A 283 17.32 19.43 -47.94
C SER A 283 17.93 18.93 -49.25
N LYS A 284 17.65 17.68 -49.62
CA LYS A 284 18.03 17.06 -50.89
C LYS A 284 17.36 17.77 -52.07
N ASN A 285 16.04 17.97 -52.01
CA ASN A 285 15.29 18.67 -53.05
C ASN A 285 15.71 20.15 -53.17
N ALA A 286 16.20 20.75 -52.08
CA ALA A 286 16.78 22.08 -52.08
C ALA A 286 18.25 22.12 -52.56
N GLY A 287 18.88 20.98 -52.85
CA GLY A 287 20.27 20.88 -53.31
C GLY A 287 21.31 21.21 -52.24
N LEU A 288 20.95 21.14 -50.95
CA LEU A 288 21.82 21.52 -49.83
C LEU A 288 22.75 20.39 -49.36
N LEU A 289 22.48 19.16 -49.77
CA LEU A 289 23.24 17.96 -49.39
C LEU A 289 24.32 17.57 -50.40
N ASP A 290 24.39 18.27 -51.54
CA ASP A 290 25.40 18.00 -52.56
C ASP A 290 26.73 18.61 -52.10
N GLU A 291 27.73 17.75 -51.88
CA GLU A 291 29.07 18.08 -51.40
C GLU A 291 29.90 18.81 -52.49
N SER A 292 29.31 19.75 -53.22
CA SER A 292 30.07 20.68 -54.05
C SER A 292 30.64 21.76 -53.15
N SER A 293 31.75 21.42 -52.48
CA SER A 293 32.78 22.31 -51.93
C SER A 293 32.33 23.75 -51.69
N VAL A 294 31.93 24.08 -50.46
CA VAL A 294 31.83 25.49 -50.06
C VAL A 294 33.24 26.09 -50.22
N ASP A 295 33.40 26.93 -51.23
CA ASP A 295 34.69 27.55 -51.56
C ASP A 295 35.19 28.30 -50.32
N PRO A 296 36.37 27.91 -49.75
CA PRO A 296 36.87 28.46 -48.48
C PRO A 296 37.08 29.98 -48.51
N SER A 297 37.07 30.59 -49.69
CA SER A 297 37.08 32.04 -49.88
C SER A 297 35.78 32.74 -49.44
N THR A 298 34.63 32.07 -49.51
CA THR A 298 33.32 32.63 -49.15
C THR A 298 33.10 32.62 -47.64
N VAL A 299 33.53 31.55 -46.96
CA VAL A 299 33.43 31.43 -45.49
C VAL A 299 34.32 32.46 -44.79
N GLN A 300 35.54 32.70 -45.29
CA GLN A 300 36.40 33.76 -44.75
C GLN A 300 35.75 35.16 -44.87
N GLN A 301 35.11 35.48 -46.00
CA GLN A 301 34.49 36.80 -46.17
C GLN A 301 33.32 37.02 -45.20
N VAL A 302 32.47 36.02 -44.99
CA VAL A 302 31.32 36.16 -44.08
C VAL A 302 31.77 36.26 -42.62
N VAL A 303 32.82 35.53 -42.22
CA VAL A 303 33.38 35.61 -40.85
C VAL A 303 34.03 36.97 -40.59
N PHE A 304 34.81 37.52 -41.54
CA PHE A 304 35.44 38.83 -41.36
C PHE A 304 34.43 39.98 -41.35
N VAL A 305 33.42 39.95 -42.22
CA VAL A 305 32.43 41.03 -42.32
C VAL A 305 31.37 40.92 -41.22
N GLY A 306 30.87 39.71 -40.95
CA GLY A 306 29.88 39.46 -39.90
C GLY A 306 30.45 39.63 -38.48
N GLY A 307 31.64 39.07 -38.23
CA GLY A 307 32.32 39.20 -36.93
C GLY A 307 32.76 40.64 -36.63
N GLY A 308 33.20 41.39 -37.65
CA GLY A 308 33.53 42.81 -37.52
C GLY A 308 32.31 43.68 -37.19
N ALA A 309 31.18 43.42 -37.85
CA ALA A 309 29.93 44.15 -37.59
C ALA A 309 29.38 43.87 -36.18
N PHE A 310 29.42 42.62 -35.72
CA PHE A 310 28.94 42.24 -34.39
C PHE A 310 29.80 42.83 -33.27
N LEU A 311 31.14 42.79 -33.39
CA LEU A 311 32.05 43.42 -32.42
C LEU A 311 31.87 44.95 -32.38
N PHE A 312 31.65 45.57 -33.53
CA PHE A 312 31.41 47.02 -33.57
C PHE A 312 30.08 47.40 -32.90
N LEU A 313 29.02 46.64 -33.15
CA LEU A 313 27.69 46.90 -32.59
C LEU A 313 27.66 46.65 -31.07
N THR A 314 28.30 45.59 -30.59
CA THR A 314 28.44 45.31 -29.15
C THR A 314 29.24 46.39 -28.42
N VAL A 315 30.34 46.89 -29.01
CA VAL A 315 31.10 48.03 -28.45
C VAL A 315 30.24 49.30 -28.38
N ILE A 316 29.43 49.57 -29.41
CA ILE A 316 28.51 50.72 -29.39
C ILE A 316 27.48 50.57 -28.25
N ILE A 317 26.89 49.39 -28.07
CA ILE A 317 25.93 49.13 -26.99
C ILE A 317 26.58 49.35 -25.62
N LEU A 318 27.80 48.86 -25.40
CA LEU A 318 28.54 49.08 -24.14
C LEU A 318 28.87 50.55 -23.88
N VAL A 319 29.25 51.31 -24.93
CA VAL A 319 29.52 52.75 -24.82
C VAL A 319 28.24 53.52 -24.48
N VAL A 320 27.11 53.20 -25.11
CA VAL A 320 25.80 53.81 -24.81
C VAL A 320 25.37 53.47 -23.38
N GLY A 321 25.53 52.22 -22.95
CA GLY A 321 25.27 51.77 -21.57
C GLY A 321 26.11 52.52 -20.53
N PHE A 322 27.40 52.74 -20.80
CA PHE A 322 28.29 53.49 -19.92
C PHE A 322 27.89 54.98 -19.81
N ILE A 323 27.52 55.62 -20.93
CA ILE A 323 27.05 57.01 -20.94
C ILE A 323 25.71 57.15 -20.20
N ALA A 324 24.80 56.19 -20.37
CA ALA A 324 23.51 56.16 -19.66
C ALA A 324 23.69 55.96 -18.14
N LYS A 325 24.59 55.06 -17.72
CA LYS A 325 24.96 54.84 -16.31
C LYS A 325 25.52 56.11 -15.67
N ARG A 326 26.44 56.81 -16.35
CA ARG A 326 27.02 58.08 -15.88
C ARG A 326 26.00 59.22 -15.80
N ARG A 327 24.99 59.25 -16.67
CA ARG A 327 23.88 60.21 -16.59
C ARG A 327 22.96 59.92 -15.40
N LYS A 328 22.59 58.65 -15.17
CA LYS A 328 21.75 58.26 -14.02
C LYS A 328 22.44 58.58 -12.69
N THR A 329 23.72 58.25 -12.52
CA THR A 329 24.44 58.55 -11.27
C THR A 329 24.52 60.05 -10.97
N ASN A 330 24.76 60.89 -12.00
CA ASN A 330 24.76 62.35 -11.84
C ASN A 330 23.36 62.95 -11.57
N SER A 331 22.28 62.29 -12.00
CA SER A 331 20.90 62.66 -11.69
C SER A 331 20.57 62.38 -10.22
N PHE A 332 20.96 61.20 -9.72
CA PHE A 332 20.73 60.82 -8.32
C PHE A 332 21.52 61.69 -7.31
N VAL A 333 22.72 62.15 -7.66
CA VAL A 333 23.54 63.04 -6.80
C VAL A 333 22.93 64.43 -6.63
N LYS A 334 22.12 64.93 -7.58
CA LYS A 334 21.46 66.25 -7.48
C LYS A 334 20.21 66.27 -6.62
N GLN A 335 19.66 65.10 -6.26
CA GLN A 335 18.42 65.01 -5.50
C GLN A 335 18.64 64.59 -4.04
N TYR A 336 19.72 63.86 -3.71
CA TYR A 336 19.88 63.27 -2.36
C TYR A 336 21.26 63.43 -1.67
N GLY A 337 22.17 64.26 -2.20
CA GLY A 337 23.25 64.84 -1.39
C GLY A 337 24.40 63.94 -0.88
N VAL A 338 24.41 62.63 -1.14
CA VAL A 338 25.60 61.75 -0.94
C VAL A 338 25.50 60.50 -1.81
N PRO A 339 26.61 60.00 -2.40
CA PRO A 339 26.59 58.82 -3.25
C PRO A 339 26.40 57.54 -2.41
N PHE A 340 25.32 56.82 -2.67
CA PHE A 340 25.07 55.49 -2.11
C PHE A 340 26.04 54.48 -2.75
N ILE A 341 26.90 53.88 -1.93
CA ILE A 341 27.77 52.76 -2.32
C ILE A 341 27.16 51.51 -1.67
N PRO A 342 26.51 50.60 -2.43
CA PRO A 342 26.03 49.35 -1.87
C PRO A 342 27.23 48.50 -1.41
N PRO A 343 27.19 47.90 -0.21
CA PRO A 343 28.23 46.98 0.22
C PRO A 343 28.08 45.65 -0.55
N SER A 344 29.20 45.21 -1.12
CA SER A 344 29.49 43.87 -1.67
C SER A 344 28.51 43.27 -2.69
N GLU A 345 29.07 43.12 -3.89
CA GLU A 345 28.67 42.37 -5.08
C GLU A 345 27.86 41.09 -4.84
N ASN A 346 26.54 41.20 -4.99
CA ASN A 346 25.71 40.10 -5.50
C ASN A 346 24.91 40.69 -6.66
N SER A 347 25.50 40.69 -7.85
CA SER A 347 24.81 41.08 -9.06
C SER A 347 24.27 39.84 -9.76
N ALA A 348 23.12 39.98 -10.42
CA ALA A 348 22.37 38.86 -11.00
C ALA A 348 23.21 38.02 -11.99
N GLU A 349 24.25 38.63 -12.59
CA GLU A 349 25.22 37.94 -13.43
C GLU A 349 26.06 36.87 -12.68
N ASN A 350 26.36 37.05 -11.39
CA ASN A 350 27.10 36.05 -10.60
C ASN A 350 26.18 34.90 -10.13
N GLU A 351 24.92 35.19 -9.81
CA GLU A 351 23.92 34.18 -9.41
C GLU A 351 23.51 33.27 -10.59
N ALA A 352 23.55 33.80 -11.81
CA ALA A 352 23.32 33.04 -13.05
C ALA A 352 24.50 32.09 -13.39
N LEU A 353 25.73 32.43 -12.99
CA LEU A 353 26.90 31.58 -13.21
C LEU A 353 27.01 30.43 -12.19
N GLU A 354 26.45 30.62 -10.99
CA GLU A 354 26.47 29.64 -9.90
C GLU A 354 25.24 28.70 -9.88
N GLY A 355 24.32 28.85 -10.83
CA GLY A 355 23.16 27.96 -11.00
C GLY A 355 22.06 28.13 -9.95
N THR A 356 22.10 29.21 -9.16
CA THR A 356 21.16 29.47 -8.04
C THR A 356 20.22 30.64 -8.34
N ALA A 357 19.86 30.84 -9.62
CA ALA A 357 19.02 31.95 -10.03
C ALA A 357 17.66 31.96 -9.30
N GLY A 358 17.44 32.93 -8.41
CA GLY A 358 16.08 33.28 -7.97
C GLY A 358 15.89 33.79 -6.54
N LEU A 359 16.93 33.97 -5.72
CA LEU A 359 16.73 34.25 -4.28
C LEU A 359 17.12 35.67 -3.86
N SER A 360 17.77 36.47 -4.71
CA SER A 360 18.15 37.85 -4.38
C SER A 360 17.19 38.93 -4.90
N ALA A 361 16.14 38.56 -5.65
CA ALA A 361 15.16 39.50 -6.20
C ALA A 361 14.15 39.97 -5.13
N GLN A 362 14.58 40.87 -4.23
CA GLN A 362 13.64 41.61 -3.39
C GLN A 362 13.04 42.78 -4.22
N GLY A 363 12.07 42.46 -5.07
CA GLY A 363 11.32 43.42 -5.87
C GLY A 363 9.87 42.97 -6.03
N GLY A 364 8.99 43.48 -5.17
CA GLY A 364 7.56 43.19 -5.23
C GLY A 364 6.97 43.60 -6.58
N VAL A 365 6.13 42.72 -7.13
CA VAL A 365 5.33 42.97 -8.33
C VAL A 365 4.40 44.15 -8.02
N VAL A 366 4.61 45.27 -8.72
CA VAL A 366 3.64 46.36 -8.76
C VAL A 366 3.12 46.46 -10.18
N SER A 367 1.80 46.36 -10.27
CA SER A 367 0.87 46.70 -11.35
C SER A 367 0.89 45.87 -12.63
N ASP A 368 -0.20 45.09 -12.74
CA ASP A 368 -0.91 44.67 -13.94
C ASP A 368 -1.13 45.83 -14.93
N SER A 369 -0.29 45.93 -15.95
CA SER A 369 -0.57 46.81 -17.09
C SER A 369 -0.01 46.27 -18.41
N ALA A 370 0.17 44.94 -18.52
CA ALA A 370 0.71 44.30 -19.73
C ALA A 370 -0.06 43.03 -20.15
N TRP A 371 -1.26 42.81 -19.59
CA TRP A 371 -2.18 41.72 -19.96
C TRP A 371 -3.59 42.25 -20.27
N ASP A 372 -3.70 43.46 -20.80
CA ASP A 372 -4.93 43.92 -21.46
C ASP A 372 -4.79 43.61 -22.94
N ASP A 373 -5.11 42.38 -23.32
CA ASP A 373 -5.58 42.07 -24.66
C ASP A 373 -7.05 41.67 -24.52
N ASP A 374 -7.90 42.45 -25.20
CA ASP A 374 -9.35 42.39 -25.18
C ASP A 374 -9.88 40.98 -25.48
N ILE A 375 -10.46 40.32 -24.46
CA ILE A 375 -11.32 39.16 -24.68
C ILE A 375 -12.76 39.68 -24.80
N GLU A 376 -13.28 39.71 -26.03
CA GLU A 376 -14.70 39.95 -26.25
C GLU A 376 -15.53 38.88 -25.51
N GLU A 377 -16.47 39.35 -24.67
CA GLU A 377 -17.39 38.49 -23.92
C GLU A 377 -18.32 37.74 -24.89
N LEU A 378 -18.15 36.41 -24.97
CA LEU A 378 -19.11 35.53 -25.64
C LEU A 378 -20.40 35.46 -24.82
N ASN A 379 -21.37 36.27 -25.22
CA ASN A 379 -22.75 36.22 -24.76
C ASN A 379 -23.44 34.95 -25.27
N PHE A 380 -23.58 33.93 -24.42
CA PHE A 380 -24.43 32.77 -24.68
C PHE A 380 -25.88 33.06 -24.30
N THR A 381 -26.55 33.90 -25.09
CA THR A 381 -28.01 33.94 -25.13
C THR A 381 -28.47 33.03 -26.27
N VAL A 382 -28.93 31.83 -25.91
CA VAL A 382 -29.56 30.91 -26.86
C VAL A 382 -30.93 31.47 -27.23
N GLN A 383 -30.98 32.12 -28.40
CA GLN A 383 -32.22 32.49 -29.06
C GLN A 383 -32.65 31.30 -29.93
N SER A 384 -33.72 30.63 -29.49
CA SER A 384 -34.42 29.60 -30.22
C SER A 384 -35.20 30.22 -31.39
N ASP A 385 -34.97 29.73 -32.60
CA ASP A 385 -35.89 29.68 -33.75
C ASP A 385 -35.22 28.74 -34.78
N SER A 386 -35.63 27.45 -34.84
CA SER A 386 -36.78 26.89 -35.55
C SER A 386 -36.47 26.54 -37.02
N ASP A 387 -36.96 25.36 -37.41
CA ASP A 387 -37.06 24.77 -38.76
C ASP A 387 -35.89 23.84 -39.15
N GLU A 388 -36.03 22.52 -39.38
CA GLU A 388 -37.20 21.67 -39.62
C GLU A 388 -36.86 20.16 -39.50
N ALA A 389 -37.84 19.39 -38.96
CA ALA A 389 -38.19 17.96 -39.19
C ALA A 389 -37.20 16.79 -38.85
N VAL A 390 -37.54 15.66 -38.19
CA VAL A 390 -38.77 14.98 -37.69
C VAL A 390 -38.35 13.83 -36.73
N SER A 391 -39.10 13.67 -35.61
CA SER A 391 -39.41 12.51 -34.71
C SER A 391 -38.36 11.43 -34.33
N PRO A 392 -38.25 11.06 -33.03
CA PRO A 392 -39.24 10.15 -32.43
C PRO A 392 -39.69 10.44 -30.97
N ASP A 393 -40.78 9.76 -30.66
CA ASP A 393 -41.57 9.71 -29.42
C ASP A 393 -40.78 9.17 -28.21
N SER A 394 -40.79 9.87 -27.09
CA SER A 394 -40.46 9.31 -25.78
C SER A 394 -41.14 10.11 -24.66
N THR A 395 -42.21 9.53 -24.13
CA THR A 395 -42.87 9.97 -22.90
C THR A 395 -42.00 9.67 -21.68
N VAL A 396 -41.94 10.65 -20.79
CA VAL A 396 -41.31 10.62 -19.47
C VAL A 396 -41.90 9.48 -18.62
N ALA A 397 -41.04 8.62 -18.07
CA ALA A 397 -41.41 7.60 -17.09
C ALA A 397 -40.59 7.75 -15.80
N ASP A 398 -41.31 7.67 -14.70
CA ASP A 398 -40.94 7.84 -13.31
C ASP A 398 -39.97 6.74 -12.83
N ALA A 399 -39.02 7.09 -11.97
CA ALA A 399 -37.94 6.21 -11.52
C ALA A 399 -38.34 5.30 -10.33
N THR A 400 -39.63 5.00 -10.18
CA THR A 400 -40.19 4.25 -9.03
C THR A 400 -40.88 2.92 -9.41
N GLU A 401 -40.71 2.42 -10.62
CA GLU A 401 -41.40 1.20 -11.09
C GLU A 401 -40.50 0.07 -11.62
N LEU A 402 -39.21 0.01 -11.25
CA LEU A 402 -38.28 -1.01 -11.80
C LEU A 402 -37.67 -2.01 -10.80
N TYR A 403 -38.15 -2.04 -9.55
CA TYR A 403 -37.81 -3.12 -8.62
C TYR A 403 -39.10 -3.65 -8.00
N GLY A 404 -39.75 -4.55 -8.74
CA GLY A 404 -40.67 -5.50 -8.16
C GLY A 404 -39.85 -6.54 -7.40
N ASP A 405 -40.15 -6.66 -6.11
CA ASP A 405 -39.85 -7.84 -5.31
C ASP A 405 -40.29 -9.11 -6.05
N GLU A 406 -39.63 -10.22 -5.72
CA GLU A 406 -39.95 -11.60 -6.10
C GLU A 406 -39.29 -12.16 -7.37
N ASP A 407 -38.02 -12.58 -7.25
CA ASP A 407 -37.55 -13.89 -7.71
C ASP A 407 -36.17 -14.24 -7.12
N SER A 408 -36.09 -15.38 -6.43
CA SER A 408 -34.87 -15.88 -5.78
C SER A 408 -33.79 -16.32 -6.79
N LEU A 409 -32.53 -16.12 -6.39
CA LEU A 409 -31.30 -16.33 -7.19
C LEU A 409 -31.08 -17.79 -7.66
N GLU A 410 -31.88 -18.75 -7.20
CA GLU A 410 -31.76 -20.17 -7.60
C GLU A 410 -32.46 -20.53 -8.92
N SER A 411 -33.27 -19.64 -9.53
CA SER A 411 -33.99 -19.94 -10.78
C SER A 411 -33.20 -19.65 -12.07
N ILE A 412 -32.04 -18.96 -11.97
CA ILE A 412 -31.19 -18.58 -13.11
C ILE A 412 -30.11 -19.62 -13.46
N ALA A 413 -29.77 -20.53 -12.54
CA ALA A 413 -28.68 -21.49 -12.74
C ALA A 413 -29.21 -22.91 -13.04
N GLY A 414 -29.93 -23.08 -14.15
CA GLY A 414 -30.64 -24.31 -14.55
C GLY A 414 -29.88 -25.65 -14.38
N ILE A 415 -29.91 -26.20 -13.17
CA ILE A 415 -29.33 -27.48 -12.79
C ILE A 415 -30.44 -28.33 -12.16
N ASP A 416 -30.90 -29.34 -12.91
CA ASP A 416 -31.81 -30.37 -12.40
C ASP A 416 -31.07 -31.31 -11.45
N ALA A 417 -31.47 -31.36 -10.17
CA ALA A 417 -30.98 -32.33 -9.19
C ALA A 417 -32.01 -33.48 -8.99
N PRO A 418 -31.58 -34.76 -8.97
CA PRO A 418 -32.45 -35.93 -8.79
C PRO A 418 -32.91 -36.12 -7.32
N PRO A 419 -33.98 -36.92 -7.06
CA PRO A 419 -34.67 -36.91 -5.77
C PRO A 419 -33.89 -37.62 -4.66
N ALA A 420 -33.87 -36.99 -3.48
CA ALA A 420 -33.21 -37.45 -2.27
C ALA A 420 -33.93 -38.64 -1.60
N GLU A 421 -33.15 -39.63 -1.15
CA GLU A 421 -33.55 -40.58 -0.11
C GLU A 421 -33.31 -39.99 1.30
N PRO A 422 -34.08 -40.40 2.34
CA PRO A 422 -34.05 -39.72 3.62
C PRO A 422 -32.90 -40.22 4.49
N VAL A 423 -31.97 -39.34 4.84
CA VAL A 423 -30.94 -39.60 5.85
C VAL A 423 -31.08 -38.61 7.01
N SER A 424 -30.97 -39.18 8.20
CA SER A 424 -31.22 -38.67 9.55
C SER A 424 -30.44 -37.40 9.95
N LEU A 425 -31.14 -36.52 10.65
CA LEU A 425 -30.64 -35.34 11.38
C LEU A 425 -29.53 -35.69 12.40
N PRO A 426 -28.52 -34.82 12.54
CA PRO A 426 -27.90 -34.52 13.82
C PRO A 426 -28.25 -33.09 14.29
N ALA A 427 -27.95 -32.87 15.57
CA ALA A 427 -28.50 -31.85 16.46
C ALA A 427 -28.22 -30.39 16.08
N ALA A 428 -29.13 -29.53 16.57
CA ALA A 428 -29.10 -28.08 16.47
C ALA A 428 -27.82 -27.48 17.06
N VAL A 429 -27.16 -26.62 16.28
CA VAL A 429 -26.16 -25.67 16.76
C VAL A 429 -26.90 -24.41 17.22
N GLU A 430 -26.63 -24.01 18.45
CA GLU A 430 -27.16 -22.84 19.11
C GLU A 430 -26.52 -21.59 18.49
N THR A 431 -27.31 -20.78 17.78
CA THR A 431 -26.88 -19.49 17.22
C THR A 431 -26.86 -18.43 18.32
N GLU A 432 -25.75 -17.69 18.42
CA GLU A 432 -25.55 -16.56 19.33
C GLU A 432 -26.68 -15.51 19.28
N PRO A 433 -26.96 -14.79 20.38
CA PRO A 433 -28.03 -13.80 20.42
C PRO A 433 -27.68 -12.55 19.60
N THR A 434 -28.50 -12.26 18.60
CA THR A 434 -28.54 -10.97 17.90
C THR A 434 -28.75 -9.81 18.90
N PRO A 435 -28.09 -8.65 18.74
CA PRO A 435 -28.23 -7.53 19.67
C PRO A 435 -29.68 -7.02 19.69
N SER A 436 -30.31 -7.10 20.86
CA SER A 436 -31.66 -6.60 21.13
C SER A 436 -31.68 -5.08 20.93
N SER A 437 -32.46 -4.58 19.98
CA SER A 437 -32.60 -3.13 19.76
C SER A 437 -33.29 -2.45 20.96
N PRO A 438 -32.86 -1.24 21.35
CA PRO A 438 -33.45 -0.50 22.46
C PRO A 438 -34.88 0.01 22.13
N PRO A 439 -35.76 0.23 23.13
CA PRO A 439 -37.15 0.60 22.92
C PRO A 439 -37.28 1.97 22.22
N LEU A 440 -38.23 2.07 21.28
CA LEU A 440 -38.48 3.32 20.53
C LEU A 440 -39.17 4.38 21.41
N PRO A 441 -38.80 5.67 21.31
CA PRO A 441 -39.50 6.76 21.98
C PRO A 441 -40.90 6.98 21.39
N GLU A 442 -41.82 7.60 22.15
CA GLU A 442 -43.22 7.84 21.73
C GLU A 442 -43.35 8.68 20.43
N SER A 443 -42.31 9.40 20.04
CA SER A 443 -42.23 10.19 18.80
C SER A 443 -41.80 9.39 17.56
N GLY A 444 -41.45 8.10 17.70
CA GLY A 444 -40.86 7.31 16.61
C GLY A 444 -39.35 7.56 16.43
N LEU A 445 -38.75 6.96 15.39
CA LEU A 445 -37.33 7.17 15.09
C LEU A 445 -37.05 8.66 14.79
N PRO A 446 -35.86 9.17 15.15
CA PRO A 446 -35.46 10.53 14.79
C PRO A 446 -35.49 10.76 13.27
N GLU A 447 -35.77 11.99 12.84
CA GLU A 447 -35.89 12.34 11.41
C GLU A 447 -34.59 11.97 10.66
N GLY A 448 -34.70 11.09 9.66
CA GLY A 448 -33.57 10.60 8.85
C GLY A 448 -32.88 9.33 9.36
N TRP A 449 -33.35 8.70 10.44
CA TRP A 449 -32.74 7.48 10.99
C TRP A 449 -33.41 6.19 10.52
N THR A 450 -32.60 5.18 10.21
CA THR A 450 -33.08 3.83 9.87
C THR A 450 -33.12 2.91 11.11
N MET A 451 -33.91 1.83 11.02
CA MET A 451 -33.97 0.82 12.09
C MET A 451 -32.61 0.17 12.37
N ASP A 452 -31.77 -0.02 11.36
CA ASP A 452 -30.45 -0.61 11.54
C ASP A 452 -29.48 0.34 12.25
N GLN A 453 -29.56 1.64 11.98
CA GLN A 453 -28.84 2.65 12.76
C GLN A 453 -29.33 2.71 14.21
N TRP A 454 -30.64 2.54 14.43
CA TRP A 454 -31.21 2.49 15.78
C TRP A 454 -30.73 1.28 16.59
N LYS A 455 -30.51 0.12 15.95
CA LYS A 455 -30.00 -1.08 16.64
C LYS A 455 -28.64 -0.83 17.29
N TRP A 456 -27.78 -0.04 16.64
CA TRP A 456 -26.42 0.23 17.11
C TRP A 456 -26.32 1.49 17.98
N TYR A 457 -27.06 2.55 17.66
CA TYR A 457 -26.88 3.88 18.26
C TYR A 457 -28.10 4.37 19.07
N GLY A 458 -29.19 3.60 19.14
CA GLY A 458 -30.42 4.01 19.82
C GLY A 458 -30.27 4.21 21.32
N GLN A 459 -29.40 3.42 21.98
CA GLN A 459 -29.18 3.53 23.43
C GLN A 459 -28.49 4.85 23.79
N GLU A 460 -27.46 5.25 23.04
CA GLU A 460 -26.74 6.51 23.25
C GLU A 460 -27.64 7.72 22.95
N TRP A 461 -28.53 7.60 21.96
CA TRP A 461 -29.51 8.64 21.65
C TRP A 461 -30.52 8.84 22.79
N LEU A 462 -30.99 7.74 23.40
CA LEU A 462 -31.89 7.79 24.56
C LEU A 462 -31.20 8.44 25.77
N ASP A 463 -29.96 8.09 26.08
CA ASP A 463 -29.21 8.67 27.21
C ASP A 463 -28.96 10.18 27.05
N LYS A 464 -28.88 10.69 25.82
CA LYS A 464 -28.72 12.13 25.53
C LYS A 464 -30.03 12.91 25.56
N ASN A 465 -31.17 12.25 25.32
CA ASN A 465 -32.48 12.89 25.18
C ASN A 465 -33.49 12.52 26.29
N SER A 466 -33.08 11.76 27.31
CA SER A 466 -33.86 11.41 28.51
C SER A 466 -33.93 12.52 29.55
#